data_AF-A0A2V2S707-F1
#
_entry.id   AF-A0A2V2S707-F1
#
_cell.length_a   1.000
_cell.length_b   1.000
_cell.length_c   1.000
_cell.angle_alpha   90.00
_cell.angle_beta   90.00
_cell.angle_gamma   90.00
#
_symmetry.space_group_name_H-M   'P 1'
#
loop_
_entity.id
_entity.type
_entity.pdbx_description
1 polymer ?
#
loop_
_entity_poly.entity_id
_entity_poly.type
_entity_poly.pdbx_seq_one_letter_code
_entity_poly.pdbx_strand_id
1 'polypeptide(L)'
;MRSLRFILVAVVVMAFILGLCWLLPIMFESHYIRLQHKSPKYYSNLAAACDSILAKHPSGTNKVSWIPVTDPSLPKAVRDLHPLKLQVNPQRVWMLLDSDSRAGIGLEWQPKWDDTNVWKLDILGESLETVLYSVRRSTPGNTVLEATGTK
;
A
#
# COMPACT_ATOMS: atom_id res chain seq x y z
N MET A 1 -53.91 -10.79 17.88
CA MET A 1 -52.87 -10.08 18.67
C MET A 1 -51.49 -10.76 18.68
N ARG A 2 -51.40 -12.10 18.74
CA ARG A 2 -50.08 -12.80 18.69
C ARG A 2 -49.36 -12.68 17.34
N SER A 3 -50.09 -12.78 16.21
CA SER A 3 -49.54 -12.69 14.84
C SER A 3 -48.89 -11.33 14.52
N LEU A 4 -49.48 -10.22 14.97
CA LEU A 4 -48.94 -8.88 14.75
C LEU A 4 -47.55 -8.70 15.38
N ARG A 5 -47.31 -9.30 16.54
CA ARG A 5 -46.01 -9.23 17.24
C ARG A 5 -44.92 -9.98 16.46
N PHE A 6 -45.25 -11.11 15.84
CA PHE A 6 -44.29 -11.86 15.02
C PHE A 6 -43.91 -11.11 13.74
N ILE A 7 -44.86 -10.45 13.08
CA ILE A 7 -44.59 -9.64 11.89
C ILE A 7 -43.68 -8.46 12.25
N LEU A 8 -43.96 -7.75 13.35
CA LEU A 8 -43.13 -6.64 13.80
C LEU A 8 -41.69 -7.08 14.08
N VAL A 9 -41.50 -8.21 14.76
CA VAL A 9 -40.17 -8.77 15.04
C VAL A 9 -39.45 -9.14 13.75
N ALA A 10 -40.13 -9.79 12.80
CA ALA A 10 -39.53 -10.17 11.52
C ALA A 10 -39.07 -8.95 10.71
N VAL A 11 -39.86 -7.87 10.69
CA VAL A 11 -39.49 -6.62 10.00
C VAL A 11 -38.28 -5.96 10.66
N VAL A 12 -38.21 -5.93 12.00
CA VAL A 12 -37.06 -5.38 12.72
C VAL A 12 -35.79 -6.19 12.47
N VAL A 13 -35.87 -7.52 12.48
CA VAL A 13 -34.73 -8.39 12.17
C VAL A 13 -34.26 -8.19 10.73
N MET A 14 -35.18 -8.12 9.76
CA MET A 14 -34.84 -7.82 8.36
C MET A 14 -34.18 -6.46 8.20
N ALA A 15 -34.69 -5.42 8.85
CA ALA A 15 -34.09 -4.09 8.81
C ALA A 15 -32.68 -4.09 9.42
N PHE A 16 -32.46 -4.84 10.50
CA PHE A 16 -31.15 -4.97 11.12
C PHE A 16 -30.15 -5.73 10.25
N ILE A 17 -30.57 -6.83 9.62
CA ILE A 17 -29.72 -7.59 8.69
C ILE A 17 -29.35 -6.72 7.49
N LEU A 18 -30.31 -6.02 6.89
CA LEU A 18 -30.05 -5.12 5.78
C LEU A 18 -29.13 -3.97 6.19
N GLY A 19 -29.33 -3.38 7.38
CA GLY A 19 -28.44 -2.37 7.95
C GLY A 19 -27.02 -2.89 8.15
N LEU A 20 -26.85 -4.10 8.67
CA LEU A 20 -25.53 -4.73 8.80
C LEU A 20 -24.89 -4.96 7.43
N CYS A 21 -25.62 -5.54 6.47
CA CYS A 21 -25.10 -5.80 5.12
C CYS A 21 -24.59 -4.54 4.42
N TRP A 22 -25.16 -3.37 4.72
CA TRP A 22 -24.69 -2.09 4.20
C TRP A 22 -23.48 -1.52 4.95
N LEU A 23 -23.35 -1.78 6.25
CA LEU A 23 -22.26 -1.25 7.09
C LEU A 23 -20.99 -2.12 7.06
N LEU A 24 -21.13 -3.44 6.90
CA LEU A 24 -20.00 -4.38 6.92
C LEU A 24 -18.94 -4.03 5.86
N PRO A 25 -19.26 -3.72 4.58
CA PRO A 25 -18.24 -3.40 3.58
C PRO A 25 -17.38 -2.18 3.95
N ILE A 26 -17.97 -1.18 4.61
CA ILE A 26 -17.28 0.04 5.04
C ILE A 26 -16.33 -0.25 6.20
N MET A 27 -16.70 -1.19 7.09
CA MET A 27 -15.88 -1.56 8.24
C MET A 27 -14.71 -2.50 7.86
N PHE A 28 -14.75 -3.16 6.71
CA PHE A 28 -13.75 -4.15 6.30
C PHE A 28 -12.94 -3.77 5.07
N GLU A 29 -12.97 -2.50 4.62
CA GLU A 29 -12.11 -2.07 3.53
C GLU A 29 -10.65 -1.99 4.00
N SER A 30 -9.95 -3.11 3.91
CA SER A 30 -8.56 -3.23 4.33
C SER A 30 -7.67 -2.27 3.52
N HIS A 31 -6.56 -1.84 4.12
CA HIS A 31 -5.53 -1.05 3.42
C HIS A 31 -5.11 -1.70 2.10
N TYR A 32 -5.16 -3.03 2.05
CA TYR A 32 -4.87 -3.83 0.87
C TYR A 32 -5.84 -3.55 -0.28
N ILE A 33 -7.16 -3.70 -0.07
CA ILE A 33 -8.18 -3.47 -1.10
C ILE A 33 -8.10 -2.02 -1.59
N ARG A 34 -8.02 -1.06 -0.65
CA ARG A 34 -7.96 0.36 -1.00
C ARG A 34 -6.74 0.71 -1.85
N LEU A 35 -5.60 0.05 -1.59
CA LEU A 35 -4.39 0.27 -2.34
C LEU A 35 -4.39 -0.41 -3.69
N GLN A 36 -5.12 -1.49 -3.93
CA GLN A 36 -5.20 -2.13 -5.24
C GLN A 36 -6.03 -1.35 -6.27
N HIS A 37 -6.96 -0.51 -5.81
CA HIS A 37 -7.87 0.23 -6.69
C HIS A 37 -7.39 1.67 -7.01
N LYS A 38 -6.12 2.00 -6.75
CA LYS A 38 -5.58 3.31 -7.08
C LYS A 38 -5.12 3.37 -8.54
N SER A 39 -5.03 4.59 -9.07
CA SER A 39 -4.65 4.80 -10.46
C SER A 39 -3.13 4.61 -10.67
N PRO A 40 -2.68 4.28 -11.89
CA PRO A 40 -1.25 4.22 -12.21
C PRO A 40 -0.49 5.51 -11.85
N LYS A 41 -1.13 6.67 -12.05
CA LYS A 41 -0.56 7.99 -11.70
C LYS A 41 -0.33 8.14 -10.19
N TYR A 42 -1.19 7.53 -9.37
CA TYR A 42 -1.00 7.52 -7.93
C TYR A 42 0.28 6.75 -7.55
N TYR A 43 0.46 5.55 -8.10
CA TYR A 43 1.64 4.74 -7.81
C TYR A 43 2.92 5.33 -8.37
N SER A 44 2.89 5.95 -9.56
CA SER A 44 4.08 6.63 -10.10
C SER A 44 4.53 7.80 -9.22
N ASN A 45 3.59 8.57 -8.67
CA ASN A 45 3.89 9.65 -7.72
C ASN A 45 4.45 9.10 -6.40
N LEU A 46 3.91 7.97 -5.93
CA LEU A 46 4.40 7.30 -4.73
C LEU A 46 5.81 6.72 -4.92
N ALA A 47 6.07 6.09 -6.07
CA ALA A 47 7.40 5.62 -6.45
C ALA A 47 8.42 6.77 -6.50
N ALA A 48 8.06 7.91 -7.12
CA ALA A 48 8.91 9.10 -7.13
C ALA A 48 9.17 9.66 -5.72
N ALA A 49 8.18 9.59 -4.82
CA ALA A 49 8.36 9.94 -3.43
C ALA A 49 9.36 8.99 -2.73
N CYS A 50 9.23 7.67 -2.93
CA CYS A 50 10.20 6.70 -2.42
C CYS A 50 11.62 6.96 -2.95
N ASP A 51 11.75 7.36 -4.22
CA ASP A 51 13.04 7.73 -4.82
C ASP A 51 13.66 8.96 -4.17
N SER A 52 12.85 9.96 -3.84
CA SER A 52 13.33 11.13 -3.09
C SER A 52 13.81 10.77 -1.67
N ILE A 53 13.22 9.74 -1.05
CA ILE A 53 13.68 9.22 0.23
C ILE A 53 15.03 8.50 0.03
N LEU A 54 15.12 7.57 -0.92
CA LEU A 54 16.37 6.85 -1.22
C LEU A 54 17.54 7.81 -1.51
N ALA A 55 17.29 8.88 -2.27
CA ALA A 55 18.30 9.89 -2.59
C ALA A 55 18.86 10.61 -1.35
N LYS A 56 18.07 10.75 -0.28
CA LYS A 56 18.50 11.36 1.00
C LYS A 56 19.24 10.39 1.93
N HIS A 57 19.19 9.09 1.66
CA HIS A 57 19.81 8.04 2.47
C HIS A 57 20.83 7.24 1.64
N PRO A 58 22.00 7.86 1.32
CA PRO A 58 22.91 7.35 0.30
C PRO A 58 23.50 5.97 0.62
N SER A 59 23.81 5.28 -0.47
CA SER A 59 24.11 3.86 -0.65
C SER A 59 25.43 3.32 -0.06
N GLY A 60 26.07 4.06 0.83
CA GLY A 60 27.41 3.71 1.34
C GLY A 60 27.42 2.63 2.44
N THR A 61 26.28 2.36 3.06
CA THR A 61 26.20 1.35 4.11
C THR A 61 25.00 0.46 3.86
N ASN A 62 25.18 -0.86 3.78
CA ASN A 62 24.11 -1.88 3.82
C ASN A 62 23.30 -1.85 5.14
N LYS A 63 23.29 -0.72 5.84
CA LYS A 63 22.57 -0.49 7.08
C LYS A 63 21.14 -0.13 6.75
N VAL A 64 20.26 -0.77 7.51
CA VAL A 64 18.87 -0.38 7.63
C VAL A 64 18.80 0.89 8.48
N SER A 65 18.06 1.88 7.99
CA SER A 65 17.71 3.10 8.71
C SER A 65 16.20 3.14 8.95
N TRP A 66 15.80 3.36 10.20
CA TRP A 66 14.40 3.59 10.56
C TRP A 66 14.14 5.09 10.56
N ILE A 67 13.15 5.53 9.77
CA ILE A 67 12.77 6.94 9.69
C ILE A 67 11.49 7.12 10.53
N PRO A 68 11.45 8.09 11.45
CA PRO A 68 10.22 8.43 12.15
C PRO A 68 9.12 8.80 11.15
N VAL A 69 7.95 8.16 11.26
CA VAL A 69 6.80 8.41 10.35
C VAL A 69 6.23 9.83 10.47
N THR A 70 6.58 10.52 11.56
CA THR A 70 6.24 11.92 11.84
C THR A 70 7.27 12.91 11.30
N ASP A 71 8.35 12.45 10.66
CA ASP A 71 9.39 13.33 10.13
C ASP A 71 8.80 14.28 9.04
N PRO A 72 8.89 15.62 9.23
CA PRO A 72 8.29 16.58 8.31
C PRO A 72 8.97 16.62 6.93
N SER A 73 10.19 16.08 6.81
CA SER A 73 10.92 15.99 5.56
C SER A 73 10.41 14.87 4.64
N LEU A 74 9.50 14.03 5.14
CA LEU A 74 8.86 12.97 4.36
C LEU A 74 7.97 13.56 3.27
N PRO A 75 8.06 13.02 2.03
CA PRO A 75 7.17 13.40 0.95
C PRO A 75 5.70 13.25 1.36
N LYS A 76 4.85 14.17 0.90
CA LYS A 76 3.42 14.17 1.21
C LYS A 76 2.76 12.84 0.84
N ALA A 77 3.09 12.26 -0.31
CA ALA A 77 2.53 10.98 -0.75
C ALA A 77 2.78 9.82 0.24
N VAL A 78 3.92 9.83 0.95
CA VAL A 78 4.25 8.83 1.98
C VAL A 78 3.54 9.15 3.28
N ARG A 79 3.46 10.43 3.67
CA ARG A 79 2.73 10.84 4.89
C ARG A 79 1.23 10.56 4.78
N ASP A 80 0.63 10.79 3.62
CA ASP A 80 -0.80 10.55 3.37
C ASP A 80 -1.18 9.05 3.48
N LEU A 81 -0.22 8.13 3.38
CA LEU A 81 -0.43 6.70 3.63
C LEU A 81 -0.57 6.35 5.11
N HIS A 82 -0.17 7.25 6.01
CA HIS A 82 -0.13 7.02 7.46
C HIS A 82 0.59 5.72 7.85
N PRO A 83 1.85 5.51 7.42
CA PRO A 83 2.57 4.29 7.77
C PRO A 83 2.80 4.22 9.29
N LEU A 84 2.73 3.01 9.83
CA LEU A 84 3.08 2.69 11.22
C LEU A 84 4.59 2.63 11.40
N LYS A 85 5.32 2.17 10.38
CA LYS A 85 6.78 2.08 10.37
C LYS A 85 7.31 2.39 8.99
N LEU A 86 8.46 3.06 8.93
CA LEU A 86 9.17 3.37 7.70
C LEU A 86 10.64 2.95 7.84
N GLN A 87 11.08 2.10 6.92
CA GLN A 87 12.41 1.53 6.87
C GLN A 87 13.02 1.83 5.51
N VAL A 88 14.28 2.23 5.51
CA VAL A 88 15.03 2.54 4.28
C VAL A 88 16.37 1.83 4.32
N ASN A 89 16.76 1.25 3.20
CA ASN A 89 18.12 0.81 2.94
C ASN A 89 18.50 1.25 1.51
N PRO A 90 19.77 1.06 1.08
CA PRO A 90 20.23 1.53 -0.23
C PRO A 90 19.44 1.05 -1.45
N GLN A 91 18.69 -0.05 -1.33
CA GLN A 91 18.00 -0.71 -2.43
C GLN A 91 16.49 -0.77 -2.23
N ARG A 92 15.96 -0.26 -1.11
CA ARG A 92 14.57 -0.50 -0.73
C ARG A 92 14.03 0.60 0.18
N VAL A 93 12.79 1.00 -0.09
CA VAL A 93 11.93 1.68 0.89
C VAL A 93 10.82 0.72 1.27
N TRP A 94 10.64 0.47 2.57
CA TRP A 94 9.59 -0.38 3.08
C TRP A 94 8.75 0.36 4.12
N MET A 95 7.44 0.18 4.03
CA MET A 95 6.46 0.81 4.89
C MET A 95 5.51 -0.25 5.45
N LEU A 96 5.30 -0.24 6.77
CA LEU A 96 4.20 -0.99 7.38
C LEU A 96 2.97 -0.09 7.43
N LEU A 97 1.86 -0.52 6.84
CA LEU A 97 0.63 0.26 6.79
C LEU A 97 -0.43 -0.22 7.78
N ASP A 98 -0.41 -1.50 8.08
CA ASP A 98 -1.37 -2.14 8.98
C ASP A 98 -0.66 -3.27 9.74
N SER A 99 -0.99 -3.44 11.01
CA SER A 99 -0.48 -4.50 11.89
C SER A 99 -1.55 -5.46 12.38
N ASP A 100 -2.80 -5.30 11.94
CA ASP A 100 -3.94 -6.06 12.46
C ASP A 100 -3.98 -7.51 11.93
N SER A 101 -3.18 -7.83 10.91
CA SER A 101 -2.93 -9.21 10.46
C SER A 101 -1.65 -9.78 11.09
N ARG A 102 -1.53 -11.12 11.16
CA ARG A 102 -0.35 -11.80 11.74
C ARG A 102 0.98 -11.38 11.10
N ALA A 103 0.96 -10.93 9.84
CA ALA A 103 2.14 -10.51 9.08
C ALA A 103 2.17 -8.99 8.84
N GLY A 104 1.09 -8.27 9.11
CA GLY A 104 0.87 -6.89 8.69
C GLY A 104 0.66 -6.74 7.17
N ILE A 105 0.29 -5.52 6.76
CA ILE A 105 0.26 -5.10 5.36
C ILE A 105 1.44 -4.16 5.14
N GLY A 106 2.40 -4.60 4.32
CA GLY A 106 3.57 -3.84 3.93
C GLY A 106 3.45 -3.27 2.52
N LEU A 107 4.10 -2.15 2.28
CA LEU A 107 4.31 -1.60 0.94
C LEU A 107 5.82 -1.44 0.73
N GLU A 108 6.32 -1.91 -0.40
CA GLU A 108 7.74 -1.96 -0.67
C GLU A 108 8.07 -1.40 -2.05
N TRP A 109 9.13 -0.60 -2.12
CA TRP A 109 9.70 -0.06 -3.35
C TRP A 109 11.13 -0.57 -3.47
N GLN A 110 11.36 -1.47 -4.43
CA GLN A 110 12.61 -2.23 -4.53
C GLN A 110 12.91 -2.65 -5.98
N PRO A 111 14.18 -2.93 -6.34
CA PRO A 111 14.50 -3.58 -7.60
C PRO A 111 13.93 -5.01 -7.62
N LYS A 112 13.55 -5.48 -8.80
CA LYS A 112 13.23 -6.88 -9.02
C LYS A 112 14.51 -7.69 -8.94
N TRP A 113 14.48 -8.79 -8.20
CA TRP A 113 15.66 -9.64 -7.98
C TRP A 113 16.26 -10.18 -9.29
N ASP A 114 15.40 -10.57 -10.24
CA ASP A 114 15.84 -11.14 -11.53
C ASP A 114 16.17 -10.09 -12.61
N ASP A 115 15.80 -8.83 -12.40
CA ASP A 115 16.15 -7.71 -13.29
C ASP A 115 16.25 -6.42 -12.46
N THR A 116 17.46 -6.13 -11.97
CA THR A 116 17.71 -5.00 -11.07
C THR A 116 17.50 -3.63 -11.72
N ASN A 117 17.33 -3.58 -13.05
CA ASN A 117 16.92 -2.37 -13.76
C ASN A 117 15.41 -2.14 -13.67
N VAL A 118 14.61 -3.15 -13.34
CA VAL A 118 13.18 -3.00 -13.11
C VAL A 118 12.93 -2.78 -11.63
N TRP A 119 12.33 -1.66 -11.29
CA TRP A 119 11.88 -1.37 -9.94
C TRP A 119 10.38 -1.62 -9.84
N LYS A 120 9.97 -2.23 -8.74
CA LYS A 120 8.57 -2.55 -8.46
C LYS A 120 8.14 -1.92 -7.15
N LEU A 121 6.90 -1.44 -7.16
CA LEU A 121 6.14 -1.08 -5.98
C LEU A 121 5.16 -2.22 -5.75
N ASP A 122 5.35 -2.98 -4.68
CA ASP A 122 4.53 -4.12 -4.33
C ASP A 122 3.90 -3.94 -2.95
N ILE A 123 2.71 -4.50 -2.80
CA ILE A 123 2.04 -4.64 -1.51
C ILE A 123 2.18 -6.08 -1.05
N LEU A 124 2.60 -6.25 0.21
CA LEU A 124 2.81 -7.54 0.85
C LEU A 124 1.76 -7.71 1.95
N GLY A 125 1.01 -8.79 1.94
CA GLY A 125 0.07 -9.14 2.99
C GLY A 125 -0.18 -10.63 3.04
N GLU A 126 -0.09 -11.25 4.22
CA GLU A 126 -0.44 -12.67 4.44
C GLU A 126 0.24 -13.66 3.48
N SER A 127 1.51 -13.42 3.13
CA SER A 127 2.30 -14.20 2.15
C SER A 127 1.93 -13.98 0.68
N LEU A 128 1.02 -13.05 0.38
CA LEU A 128 0.73 -12.60 -0.97
C LEU A 128 1.53 -11.34 -1.28
N GLU A 129 2.19 -11.36 -2.43
CA GLU A 129 2.84 -10.21 -3.04
C GLU A 129 2.02 -9.79 -4.27
N THR A 130 1.59 -8.53 -4.32
CA THR A 130 0.95 -7.96 -5.51
C THR A 130 1.75 -6.76 -5.99
N VAL A 131 2.21 -6.81 -7.25
CA VAL A 131 2.87 -5.68 -7.89
C VAL A 131 1.83 -4.63 -8.27
N LEU A 132 1.89 -3.47 -7.62
CA LEU A 132 1.00 -2.34 -7.89
C LEU A 132 1.52 -1.45 -9.04
N TYR A 133 2.83 -1.36 -9.17
CA TYR A 133 3.48 -0.57 -10.21
C TYR A 133 4.88 -1.08 -10.50
N SER A 134 5.35 -0.95 -11.75
CA SER A 134 6.73 -1.24 -12.10
C SER A 134 7.24 -0.23 -13.11
N VAL A 135 8.54 0.05 -13.05
CA VAL A 135 9.22 0.94 -14.00
C VAL A 135 10.61 0.40 -14.29
N ARG A 136 10.99 0.41 -15.56
CA ARG A 136 12.38 0.16 -15.94
C ARG A 136 13.17 1.45 -15.79
N ARG A 137 14.24 1.39 -15.00
CA ARG A 137 15.23 2.44 -14.90
C ARG A 137 16.31 2.19 -15.94
N SER A 138 16.57 3.21 -16.74
CA SER A 138 17.81 3.29 -17.47
C SER A 138 18.95 3.35 -16.46
N THR A 139 19.85 2.36 -16.49
CA THR A 139 21.19 2.53 -15.92
C THR A 139 21.75 3.87 -16.44
N PRO A 140 22.45 4.68 -15.63
CA PRO A 140 23.06 5.91 -16.12
C PRO A 140 23.94 5.58 -17.33
N GLY A 141 23.45 5.88 -18.54
CA GLY A 141 24.04 5.37 -19.77
C GLY A 141 23.13 5.28 -21.00
N ASN A 142 21.81 5.04 -20.87
CA ASN A 142 20.91 5.00 -22.05
C ASN A 142 19.45 5.27 -21.69
N THR A 143 18.98 6.50 -21.90
CA THR A 143 17.61 6.96 -21.63
C THR A 143 16.64 6.51 -22.72
N VAL A 144 15.73 5.58 -22.40
CA VAL A 144 14.42 5.43 -23.05
C VAL A 144 13.42 5.03 -21.96
N LEU A 145 12.45 5.92 -21.66
CA LEU A 145 11.39 5.69 -20.68
C LEU A 145 10.23 4.96 -21.37
N GLU A 146 10.03 3.69 -21.06
CA GLU A 146 8.82 2.94 -21.40
C GLU A 146 8.13 2.52 -20.10
N ALA A 147 6.92 3.04 -19.88
CA ALA A 147 6.10 2.73 -18.71
C ALA A 147 5.01 1.74 -19.12
N THR A 148 5.11 0.50 -18.66
CA THR A 148 4.11 -0.55 -18.92
C THR A 148 3.14 -0.62 -17.74
N GLY A 149 1.90 -0.19 -17.94
CA GLY A 149 0.81 -0.41 -16.97
C GLY A 149 0.14 -1.77 -17.22
N THR A 150 0.22 -2.68 -16.25
CA THR A 150 -0.57 -3.91 -16.24
C THR A 150 -1.99 -3.61 -15.75
N LYS A 151 -2.98 -4.11 -16.50
CA LYS A 151 -4.41 -4.08 -16.17
C LYS A 151 -4.76 -5.13 -15.12
#